data_AF-A0A3D4BVS9-F1
#
_entry.id   AF-A0A3D4BVS9-F1
#
_cell.length_a   1.000
_cell.length_b   1.000
_cell.length_c   1.000
_cell.angle_alpha   90.00
_cell.angle_beta   90.00
_cell.angle_gamma   90.00
#
_symmetry.space_group_name_H-M   'P 1'
#
loop_
_entity.id
_entity.type
_entity.pdbx_description
1 polymer ?
#
loop_
_entity_poly.entity_id
_entity_poly.type
_entity_poly.pdbx_seq_one_letter_code
_entity_poly.pdbx_strand_id
1 'polypeptide(L)'
;MKKSARRALVLSAALLVAGQIQAGNPQRSGSAGASELLINPWARNTGWGGVNIAGVEGVEASFLNIAGTAQTKRTDVAFTSTQWLVGGGINISA
;
A
#
# COMPACT_ATOMS: atom_id res chain seq x y z
N MET A 1 -20.79 -39.79 -23.60
CA MET A 1 -20.26 -38.76 -22.66
C MET A 1 -21.07 -37.49 -22.82
N LYS A 2 -21.75 -37.04 -21.75
CA LYS A 2 -22.76 -35.96 -21.78
C LYS A 2 -22.12 -34.66 -22.29
N LYS A 3 -22.77 -33.92 -23.19
CA LYS A 3 -22.23 -32.70 -23.84
C LYS A 3 -21.68 -31.67 -22.84
N SER A 4 -22.20 -31.66 -21.61
CA SER A 4 -21.71 -30.85 -20.49
C SER A 4 -20.27 -31.20 -20.05
N ALA A 5 -19.90 -32.48 -20.01
CA ALA A 5 -18.58 -32.94 -19.60
C ALA A 5 -17.50 -32.54 -20.62
N ARG A 6 -17.82 -32.58 -21.92
CA ARG A 6 -16.91 -32.08 -22.97
C ARG A 6 -16.69 -30.57 -22.88
N ARG A 7 -17.73 -29.80 -22.59
CA ARG A 7 -17.61 -28.34 -22.40
C ARG A 7 -16.74 -28.00 -21.19
N ALA A 8 -16.94 -28.69 -20.07
CA ALA A 8 -16.14 -28.52 -18.86
C ALA A 8 -14.66 -28.85 -19.10
N LEU A 9 -14.38 -29.93 -19.83
CA LEU A 9 -13.02 -30.32 -20.20
C LEU A 9 -12.33 -29.25 -21.07
N VAL A 10 -13.04 -28.72 -22.08
CA VAL A 10 -12.52 -27.68 -22.98
C VAL A 10 -12.24 -26.38 -22.22
N LEU A 11 -13.14 -25.96 -21.32
CA LEU A 11 -12.93 -24.79 -20.46
C LEU A 11 -11.73 -24.96 -19.52
N SER A 12 -11.58 -26.15 -18.93
CA SER A 12 -10.46 -26.46 -18.04
C SER A 12 -9.13 -26.45 -18.80
N ALA A 13 -9.10 -27.00 -20.02
CA ALA A 13 -7.93 -26.96 -20.88
C ALA A 13 -7.58 -25.52 -21.33
N ALA A 14 -8.57 -24.69 -21.62
CA ALA A 14 -8.36 -23.29 -21.98
C ALA A 14 -7.76 -22.46 -20.82
N LEU A 15 -8.19 -22.71 -19.58
CA LEU A 15 -7.63 -22.06 -18.40
C LEU A 15 -6.19 -22.47 -18.11
N LEU A 16 -5.80 -23.71 -18.42
CA LEU A 16 -4.42 -24.18 -18.26
C LEU A 16 -3.45 -23.58 -19.27
N VAL A 17 -3.96 -23.11 -20.42
CA VAL A 17 -3.16 -22.45 -21.48
C VAL A 17 -3.19 -20.91 -21.34
N ALA A 18 -3.97 -20.37 -20.40
CA ALA A 18 -3.97 -18.94 -20.12
C ALA A 18 -2.61 -18.52 -19.52
N GLY A 19 -1.75 -17.93 -20.37
CA GLY A 19 -0.45 -17.42 -19.97
C GLY A 19 -0.54 -16.29 -18.93
N GLN A 20 0.53 -16.13 -18.15
CA GLN A 20 0.67 -15.01 -17.22
C GLN A 20 0.88 -13.72 -18.02
N ILE A 21 -0.07 -12.78 -17.94
CA ILE A 21 0.10 -11.44 -18.51
C ILE A 21 0.81 -10.58 -17.46
N GLN A 22 2.07 -10.21 -17.75
CA GLN A 22 2.82 -9.29 -16.89
C GLN A 22 2.37 -7.86 -17.19
N ALA A 23 1.42 -7.35 -16.42
CA ALA A 23 0.96 -5.97 -16.50
C ALA A 23 1.73 -5.09 -15.51
N GLY A 24 2.30 -4.00 -16.01
CA GLY A 24 3.04 -3.03 -15.22
C GLY A 24 3.77 -2.06 -16.14
N ASN A 25 3.93 -0.80 -15.71
CA ASN A 25 4.71 0.18 -16.44
C ASN A 25 5.96 0.53 -15.61
N PRO A 26 7.03 -0.29 -15.66
CA PRO A 26 8.25 -0.02 -14.91
C PRO A 26 8.85 1.34 -15.26
N GLN A 27 8.51 1.92 -16.42
CA GLN A 27 9.07 3.18 -16.88
C GLN A 27 8.47 4.38 -16.14
N ARG A 28 7.39 4.14 -15.38
CA ARG A 28 6.75 5.10 -14.48
C ARG A 28 7.16 4.94 -13.02
N SER A 29 8.04 3.99 -12.70
CA SER A 29 8.61 3.88 -11.37
C SER A 29 9.45 5.12 -11.08
N GLY A 30 9.17 5.80 -9.96
CA GLY A 30 9.89 7.02 -9.58
C GLY A 30 9.46 8.29 -10.32
N SER A 31 8.33 8.31 -11.04
CA SER A 31 7.80 9.53 -11.66
C SER A 31 7.12 10.51 -10.69
N ALA A 32 7.33 10.35 -9.38
CA ALA A 32 6.84 11.30 -8.38
C ALA A 32 7.59 12.62 -8.52
N GLY A 33 6.88 13.75 -8.54
CA GLY A 33 7.50 15.08 -8.66
C GLY A 33 8.32 15.51 -7.43
N ALA A 34 8.05 14.89 -6.28
CA ALA A 34 8.81 15.06 -5.04
C ALA A 34 8.85 13.72 -4.30
N SER A 35 10.03 13.10 -4.24
CA SER A 35 10.21 11.78 -3.63
C SER A 35 10.10 11.83 -2.10
N GLU A 36 10.35 12.98 -1.47
CA GLU A 36 10.27 13.14 -0.01
C GLU A 36 8.84 12.95 0.51
N LEU A 37 7.82 13.29 -0.29
CA LEU A 37 6.40 13.10 0.08
C LEU A 37 5.99 11.63 0.16
N LEU A 38 6.79 10.73 -0.39
CA LEU A 38 6.56 9.28 -0.29
C LEU A 38 7.11 8.71 1.02
N ILE A 39 7.83 9.49 1.81
CA ILE A 39 8.41 9.05 3.07
C ILE A 39 7.38 9.27 4.18
N ASN A 40 6.96 8.17 4.78
CA ASN A 40 6.02 8.17 5.88
C ASN A 40 6.69 8.67 7.18
N PRO A 41 6.27 9.82 7.73
CA PRO A 41 6.93 10.36 8.91
C PRO A 41 6.41 9.71 10.21
N TRP A 42 5.25 9.05 10.17
CA TRP A 42 4.59 8.51 11.35
C TRP A 42 5.22 7.18 11.81
N ALA A 43 5.98 7.18 12.90
CA ALA A 43 6.78 6.02 13.31
C ALA A 43 5.96 4.72 13.52
N ARG A 44 4.74 4.83 14.09
CA ARG A 44 3.85 3.68 14.29
C ARG A 44 3.46 3.05 12.97
N ASN A 45 3.02 3.89 12.03
CA ASN A 45 2.58 3.47 10.71
C ASN A 45 3.75 2.91 9.88
N THR A 46 4.91 3.57 9.92
CA THR A 46 6.15 3.13 9.24
C THR A 46 6.67 1.83 9.83
N GLY A 47 6.60 1.63 11.16
CA GLY A 47 7.00 0.38 11.81
C GLY A 47 6.16 -0.83 11.38
N TRP A 48 4.93 -0.61 10.93
CA TRP A 48 4.05 -1.62 10.33
C TRP A 48 4.20 -1.72 8.80
N GLY A 49 5.14 -1.00 8.20
CA GLY A 49 5.33 -0.97 6.74
C GLY A 49 4.15 -0.35 5.97
N GLY A 50 3.31 0.45 6.64
CA GLY A 50 2.17 1.11 5.98
C GLY A 50 0.98 0.20 5.65
N VAL A 51 0.90 -1.01 6.20
CA VAL A 51 -0.16 -1.97 5.83
C VAL A 51 -1.54 -1.66 6.45
N ASN A 52 -1.63 -0.77 7.44
CA ASN A 52 -2.86 -0.47 8.17
C ASN A 52 -3.82 0.50 7.43
N ILE A 53 -3.93 0.40 6.10
CA ILE A 53 -4.63 1.39 5.26
C ILE A 53 -6.12 1.51 5.61
N ALA A 54 -6.76 0.39 5.94
CA ALA A 54 -8.19 0.34 6.24
C ALA A 54 -8.53 0.70 7.69
N GLY A 55 -7.58 0.53 8.62
CA GLY A 55 -7.80 0.71 10.06
C GLY A 55 -7.02 1.89 10.66
N VAL A 56 -6.42 2.75 9.83
CA VAL A 56 -5.73 3.95 10.32
C VAL A 56 -6.75 5.00 10.75
N GLU A 57 -6.49 5.65 11.88
CA GLU A 57 -7.32 6.70 12.46
C GLU A 57 -6.41 7.79 13.05
N GLY A 58 -6.98 8.93 13.43
CA GLY A 58 -6.23 10.02 14.04
C GLY A 58 -5.38 10.81 13.05
N VAL A 59 -4.43 11.58 13.58
CA VAL A 59 -3.56 12.46 12.77
C VAL A 59 -2.63 11.70 11.82
N GLU A 60 -2.25 10.46 12.17
CA GLU A 60 -1.41 9.58 11.32
C GLU A 60 -2.11 9.20 10.00
N ALA A 61 -3.44 9.23 9.96
CA ALA A 61 -4.25 8.95 8.77
C ALA A 61 -3.98 9.96 7.64
N SER A 62 -3.45 11.16 7.96
CA SER A 62 -3.07 12.19 6.99
C SER A 62 -2.09 11.70 5.92
N PHE A 63 -1.20 10.75 6.25
CA PHE A 63 -0.25 10.16 5.31
C PHE A 63 -0.82 8.91 4.63
N LEU A 64 -1.44 8.01 5.40
CA LEU A 64 -1.78 6.67 4.91
C LEU A 64 -3.12 6.61 4.17
N ASN A 65 -4.16 7.20 4.74
CA ASN A 65 -5.51 7.23 4.18
C ASN A 65 -6.33 8.33 4.87
N ILE A 66 -6.53 9.45 4.19
CA ILE A 66 -7.19 10.63 4.77
C ILE A 66 -8.60 10.33 5.30
N ALA A 67 -9.29 9.31 4.78
CA ALA A 67 -10.61 8.89 5.27
C ALA A 67 -10.60 8.45 6.74
N GLY A 68 -9.45 7.96 7.24
CA GLY A 68 -9.28 7.59 8.65
C GLY A 68 -9.44 8.76 9.62
N THR A 69 -9.24 10.00 9.16
CA THR A 69 -9.41 11.19 10.01
C THR A 69 -10.86 11.36 10.47
N ALA A 70 -11.84 10.87 9.69
CA ALA A 70 -13.26 10.91 10.06
C ALA A 70 -13.60 10.06 11.29
N GLN A 71 -12.76 9.07 11.65
CA GLN A 71 -12.95 8.24 12.84
C GLN A 71 -12.37 8.89 14.11
N THR A 72 -11.68 10.03 13.96
CA THR A 72 -11.07 10.76 15.08
C THR A 72 -12.15 11.46 15.92
N LYS A 73 -12.25 11.08 17.20
CA LYS A 73 -13.36 11.52 18.08
C LYS A 73 -13.26 12.96 18.57
N ARG A 74 -12.05 13.50 18.71
CA ARG A 74 -11.75 14.84 19.24
C ARG A 74 -10.50 15.37 18.53
N THR A 75 -10.03 16.55 18.91
CA THR A 75 -8.71 17.04 18.48
C THR A 75 -7.64 16.03 18.88
N ASP A 76 -6.91 15.53 17.89
CA ASP A 76 -5.82 14.59 18.06
C ASP A 76 -4.51 15.27 17.66
N VAL A 77 -3.49 15.16 18.51
CA VAL A 77 -2.17 15.77 18.33
C VAL A 77 -1.14 14.72 18.69
N ALA A 78 -0.26 14.40 17.76
CA ALA A 78 0.81 13.45 17.94
C ALA A 78 2.15 14.09 17.60
N PHE A 79 3.20 13.62 18.29
CA PHE A 79 4.58 13.95 17.98
C PHE A 79 5.35 12.64 17.85
N THR A 80 6.17 12.52 16.82
CA THR A 80 6.93 11.32 16.53
C THR A 80 8.27 11.66 15.89
N SER A 81 9.23 10.77 16.07
CA SER A 81 10.55 10.87 15.48
C SER A 81 10.96 9.50 14.96
N THR A 82 11.24 9.46 13.65
CA THR A 82 11.69 8.26 12.94
C THR A 82 13.13 8.46 12.49
N GLN A 83 14.01 7.56 12.88
CA GLN A 83 15.38 7.51 12.34
C GLN A 83 15.34 6.77 11.01
N TRP A 84 15.61 7.47 9.92
CA TRP A 84 15.62 6.89 8.59
C TRP A 84 17.06 6.60 8.17
N LEU A 85 17.27 5.45 7.50
CA LEU A 85 18.60 4.99 7.07
C LEU A 85 19.65 5.09 8.19
N VAL A 86 19.44 4.33 9.28
CA VAL A 86 20.31 4.33 10.47
C VAL A 86 21.78 4.19 10.05
N GLY A 87 22.61 5.14 10.48
CA GLY A 87 24.00 5.31 10.02
C GLY A 87 24.21 6.53 9.12
N GLY A 88 23.16 6.99 8.42
CA GLY A 88 23.16 8.23 7.62
C GLY A 88 22.82 9.49 8.41
N GLY A 89 22.44 9.36 9.70
CA GLY A 89 22.12 10.50 10.57
C GLY A 89 20.80 11.20 10.24
N ILE A 90 19.92 10.60 9.44
CA ILE A 90 18.67 11.22 9.01
C ILE A 90 17.57 10.97 10.05
N ASN A 91 16.94 12.05 10.51
CA ASN A 91 15.80 11.99 11.42
C ASN A 91 14.61 12.73 10.80
N ILE A 92 13.43 12.12 10.89
CA ILE A 92 12.17 12.64 10.38
C ILE A 92 11.25 12.85 11.57
N SER A 93 10.76 14.06 11.74
CA SER A 93 9.83 14.42 12.83
C SER A 93 8.48 14.81 12.24
N ALA A 94 7.39 14.40 12.90
CA ALA A 94 6.02 14.79 12.62
C ALA A 94 5.24 15.04 13.91
#